data_AF-A0A9D8HL98-F1
#
_entry.id   AF-A0A9D8HL98-F1
#
_cell.length_a   1.000
_cell.length_b   1.000
_cell.length_c   1.000
_cell.angle_alpha   90.00
_cell.angle_beta   90.00
_cell.angle_gamma   90.00
#
_symmetry.space_group_name_H-M   'P 1'
#
loop_
_entity.id
_entity.type
_entity.pdbx_description
1 polymer ?
#
loop_
_entity_poly.entity_id
_entity_poly.type
_entity_poly.pdbx_seq_one_letter_code
_entity_poly.pdbx_strand_id
1 'polypeptide(L)'
;MGEKIKTAIEIAMEKAALLDDLSDEEKEEIENRKKLEPVMSGFYKNMLKPEDLWNKLKEEKQSLLKMVQLNLIDSLKFNLENNELKRRIKAIIAVESLKKEQKTLAIQHGLSLIENLIKRAETEKSQVQDQFRKAVENNPQARNRVIEQGGAKMVLKLSVEEAVLQNPQWKQFISEFESRNVAEFSSIIEKVIEYL
;
A
#
# COMPACT_ATOMS: atom_id res chain seq x y z
N MET A 1 34.99 34.19 -11.39
CA MET A 1 34.93 32.79 -11.85
C MET A 1 33.62 32.64 -12.59
N GLY A 2 33.65 32.49 -13.92
CA GLY A 2 32.43 32.33 -14.71
C GLY A 2 32.13 30.84 -14.86
N GLU A 3 30.95 30.41 -14.41
CA GLU A 3 30.44 29.08 -14.75
C GLU A 3 30.26 29.01 -16.27
N LYS A 4 31.04 28.14 -16.93
CA LYS A 4 30.85 27.84 -18.34
C LYS A 4 29.49 27.17 -18.50
N ILE A 5 28.55 27.86 -19.15
CA ILE A 5 27.27 27.29 -19.55
C ILE A 5 27.57 26.20 -20.59
N LYS A 6 27.39 24.94 -20.21
CA LYS A 6 27.57 23.78 -21.11
C LYS A 6 26.57 23.88 -22.26
N THR A 7 27.04 23.60 -23.46
CA THR A 7 26.18 23.55 -24.66
C THR A 7 25.25 22.33 -24.60
N ALA A 8 24.11 22.40 -25.29
CA ALA A 8 23.17 21.28 -25.38
C ALA A 8 23.82 20.00 -25.95
N ILE A 9 24.84 20.16 -26.80
CA ILE A 9 25.61 19.07 -27.39
C ILE A 9 26.54 18.43 -26.35
N GLU A 10 27.22 19.22 -25.52
CA GLU A 10 28.07 18.70 -24.43
C GLU A 10 27.23 17.95 -23.38
N ILE A 11 26.03 18.45 -23.05
CA ILE A 11 25.10 17.76 -22.15
C ILE A 11 24.60 16.46 -22.79
N ALA A 12 24.33 16.45 -24.10
CA ALA A 12 23.94 15.24 -24.83
C ALA A 12 25.07 14.21 -24.91
N MET A 13 26.32 14.65 -25.11
CA MET A 13 27.50 13.78 -25.15
C MET A 13 27.85 13.21 -23.77
N GLU A 14 27.75 13.98 -22.68
CA GLU A 14 27.91 13.46 -21.31
C GLU A 14 26.84 12.41 -20.98
N LYS A 15 25.58 12.65 -21.35
CA LYS A 15 24.51 11.67 -21.19
C LYS A 15 24.71 10.42 -22.05
N ALA A 16 25.27 10.57 -23.25
CA ALA A 16 25.58 9.45 -24.13
C ALA A 16 26.77 8.63 -23.62
N ALA A 17 27.82 9.27 -23.10
CA ALA A 17 28.97 8.59 -22.49
C ALA A 17 28.57 7.82 -21.22
N LEU A 18 27.68 8.37 -20.40
CA LEU A 18 27.09 7.67 -19.26
C LEU A 18 26.23 6.46 -19.66
N LEU A 19 25.69 6.42 -20.89
CA LEU A 19 24.92 5.29 -21.39
C LEU A 19 25.82 4.18 -21.99
N ASP A 20 27.04 4.51 -22.39
CA ASP A 20 27.99 3.56 -23.00
C ASP A 20 28.64 2.65 -21.93
N ASP A 21 28.81 3.17 -20.70
CA ASP A 21 29.32 2.43 -19.54
C ASP A 21 28.29 1.50 -18.87
N LEU A 22 27.01 1.58 -19.25
CA LEU A 22 25.96 0.74 -18.65
C LEU A 22 25.95 -0.66 -19.24
N SER A 23 25.77 -1.64 -18.37
CA SER A 23 25.51 -3.02 -18.78
C SER A 23 24.18 -3.13 -19.54
N ASP A 24 24.01 -4.19 -20.33
CA ASP A 24 22.76 -4.45 -21.03
C ASP A 24 21.57 -4.61 -20.04
N GLU A 25 21.84 -5.11 -18.83
CA GLU A 25 20.86 -5.25 -17.75
C GLU A 25 20.42 -3.88 -17.23
N GLU A 26 21.36 -2.95 -17.01
CA GLU A 26 21.06 -1.58 -16.56
C GLU A 26 20.30 -0.79 -17.64
N LYS A 27 20.66 -0.97 -18.91
CA LYS A 27 19.95 -0.37 -20.04
C LYS A 27 18.51 -0.87 -20.11
N GLU A 28 18.31 -2.18 -19.95
CA GLU A 28 16.97 -2.78 -19.91
C GLU A 28 16.15 -2.30 -18.71
N GLU A 29 16.76 -2.17 -17.53
CA GLU A 29 16.08 -1.66 -16.34
C GLU A 29 15.59 -0.23 -16.54
N ILE A 30 16.42 0.63 -17.14
CA ILE A 30 16.04 2.01 -17.47
C ILE A 30 14.89 2.04 -18.49
N GLU A 31 14.93 1.20 -19.53
CA GLU A 31 13.85 1.08 -20.51
C GLU A 31 12.54 0.64 -19.82
N ASN A 32 12.63 -0.37 -18.95
CA ASN A 32 11.49 -0.88 -18.20
C ASN A 32 10.90 0.18 -17.28
N ARG A 33 11.72 0.95 -16.56
CA ARG A 33 11.25 2.07 -15.71
C ARG A 33 10.49 3.12 -16.53
N LYS A 34 10.99 3.47 -17.72
CA LYS A 34 10.32 4.42 -18.63
C LYS A 34 8.96 3.90 -19.11
N LYS A 35 8.84 2.60 -19.36
CA LYS A 35 7.56 1.97 -19.75
C LYS A 35 6.60 1.78 -18.56
N LEU A 36 7.14 1.52 -17.37
CA LEU A 36 6.39 1.28 -16.15
C LEU A 36 5.56 2.49 -15.74
N GLU A 37 6.18 3.68 -15.71
CA GLU A 37 5.56 4.90 -15.19
C GLU A 37 4.19 5.23 -15.80
N PRO A 38 4.02 5.32 -17.14
CA PRO A 38 2.72 5.65 -17.72
C PRO A 38 1.67 4.56 -17.49
N VAL A 39 2.09 3.29 -17.49
CA VAL A 39 1.20 2.14 -17.24
C VAL A 39 0.68 2.18 -15.81
N MET A 40 1.58 2.33 -14.83
CA MET A 40 1.21 2.36 -13.41
C MET A 40 0.45 3.63 -13.04
N SER A 41 0.83 4.79 -13.59
CA SER A 41 0.07 6.04 -13.41
C SER A 41 -1.37 5.88 -13.91
N GLY A 42 -1.58 5.28 -15.09
CA GLY A 42 -2.92 5.02 -15.62
C GLY A 42 -3.73 4.08 -14.71
N PHE A 43 -3.10 3.03 -14.21
CA PHE A 43 -3.74 2.11 -13.29
C PHE A 43 -4.11 2.76 -11.96
N TYR A 44 -3.21 3.50 -11.31
CA TYR A 44 -3.48 4.14 -10.02
C TYR A 44 -4.47 5.31 -10.11
N LYS A 45 -4.58 5.97 -11.27
CA LYS A 45 -5.61 6.99 -11.55
C LYS A 45 -6.97 6.40 -11.93
N ASN A 46 -7.16 5.08 -11.79
CA ASN A 46 -8.38 4.36 -12.16
C ASN A 46 -8.75 4.48 -13.65
N MET A 47 -7.79 4.85 -14.50
CA MET A 47 -7.96 4.92 -15.95
C MET A 47 -7.77 3.55 -16.61
N LEU A 48 -7.12 2.62 -15.93
CA LEU A 48 -6.92 1.25 -16.38
C LEU A 48 -7.46 0.27 -15.34
N LYS A 49 -8.24 -0.70 -15.82
CA LYS A 49 -8.65 -1.88 -15.06
C LYS A 49 -7.59 -2.98 -15.14
N PRO A 50 -7.66 -4.02 -14.30
CA PRO A 50 -6.77 -5.18 -14.39
C PRO A 50 -6.71 -5.80 -15.80
N GLU A 51 -7.83 -5.83 -16.51
CA GLU A 51 -7.91 -6.36 -17.87
C GLU A 51 -7.23 -5.44 -18.89
N ASP A 52 -7.33 -4.12 -18.71
CA ASP A 52 -6.61 -3.15 -19.54
C ASP A 52 -5.10 -3.23 -19.32
N LEU A 53 -4.68 -3.47 -18.08
CA LEU A 53 -3.29 -3.70 -17.72
C LEU A 53 -2.75 -4.96 -18.39
N TRP A 54 -3.50 -6.06 -18.33
CA TRP A 54 -3.18 -7.31 -19.02
C TRP A 54 -2.99 -7.08 -20.53
N ASN A 55 -3.95 -6.43 -21.17
CA ASN A 55 -3.91 -6.16 -22.61
C ASN A 55 -2.70 -5.32 -23.04
N LYS A 56 -2.29 -4.36 -22.21
CA LYS A 56 -1.11 -3.53 -22.46
C LYS A 56 0.21 -4.28 -22.30
N LEU A 57 0.25 -5.30 -21.46
CA LEU A 57 1.48 -5.98 -21.08
C LEU A 57 1.69 -7.35 -21.75
N LYS A 58 0.69 -7.86 -22.47
CA LYS A 58 0.70 -9.23 -23.03
C LYS A 58 1.87 -9.57 -23.96
N GLU A 59 2.50 -8.57 -24.56
CA GLU A 59 3.63 -8.71 -25.49
C GLU A 59 4.96 -8.19 -24.91
N GLU A 60 4.96 -7.79 -23.63
CA GLU A 60 6.13 -7.19 -23.00
C GLU A 60 7.12 -8.23 -22.46
N LYS A 61 8.35 -7.77 -22.21
CA LYS A 61 9.44 -8.59 -21.66
C LYS A 61 9.13 -9.05 -20.24
N GLN A 62 9.64 -10.23 -19.86
CA GLN A 62 9.45 -10.81 -18.52
C GLN A 62 10.01 -9.90 -17.40
N SER A 63 11.08 -9.17 -17.68
CA SER A 63 11.68 -8.17 -16.79
C SER A 63 10.70 -7.04 -16.45
N LEU A 64 9.97 -6.51 -17.44
CA LEU A 64 8.93 -5.50 -17.23
C LEU A 64 7.73 -6.07 -16.47
N LEU A 65 7.29 -7.29 -16.79
CA LEU A 65 6.19 -7.95 -16.07
C LEU A 65 6.50 -8.10 -14.58
N LYS A 66 7.72 -8.53 -14.24
CA LYS A 66 8.20 -8.62 -12.86
C LYS A 66 8.21 -7.25 -12.17
N MET A 67 8.69 -6.21 -12.85
CA MET A 67 8.73 -4.85 -12.31
C MET A 67 7.32 -4.29 -12.04
N VAL A 68 6.36 -4.51 -12.94
CA VAL A 68 4.96 -4.14 -12.75
C VAL A 68 4.37 -4.84 -11.53
N GLN A 69 4.62 -6.15 -11.41
CA GLN A 69 4.05 -6.94 -10.33
C GLN A 69 4.62 -6.55 -8.96
N LEU A 70 5.93 -6.31 -8.87
CA LEU A 70 6.56 -5.75 -7.68
C LEU A 70 5.94 -4.40 -7.31
N ASN A 71 5.78 -3.50 -8.28
CA ASN A 71 5.15 -2.20 -8.04
C ASN A 71 3.72 -2.32 -7.50
N LEU A 72 2.91 -3.25 -8.05
CA LEU A 72 1.57 -3.55 -7.55
C LEU A 72 1.61 -4.09 -6.11
N ILE A 73 2.51 -5.01 -5.79
CA ILE A 73 2.66 -5.60 -4.45
C ILE A 73 3.12 -4.55 -3.44
N ASP A 74 4.12 -3.73 -3.76
CA ASP A 74 4.63 -2.65 -2.91
C ASP A 74 3.56 -1.60 -2.58
N SER A 75 2.60 -1.46 -3.50
CA SER A 75 1.48 -0.56 -3.34
C SER A 75 0.40 -1.10 -2.40
N LEU A 76 0.37 -2.41 -2.10
CA LEU A 76 -0.55 -2.98 -1.12
C LEU A 76 -0.25 -2.41 0.28
N LYS A 77 -1.30 -2.11 1.04
CA LYS A 77 -1.23 -1.63 2.42
C LYS A 77 -2.28 -2.32 3.26
N PHE A 78 -1.99 -2.50 4.54
CA PHE A 78 -2.92 -3.12 5.49
C PHE A 78 -4.25 -2.34 5.62
N ASN A 79 -4.20 -1.01 5.58
CA ASN A 79 -5.35 -0.11 5.69
C ASN A 79 -5.94 0.32 4.33
N LEU A 80 -5.67 -0.45 3.27
CA LEU A 80 -6.19 -0.16 1.94
C LEU A 80 -7.69 -0.46 1.87
N GLU A 81 -8.45 0.39 1.16
CA GLU A 81 -9.88 0.14 0.95
C GLU A 81 -10.11 -1.21 0.24
N ASN A 82 -11.13 -1.97 0.65
CA ASN A 82 -11.41 -3.32 0.15
C ASN A 82 -11.58 -3.38 -1.38
N ASN A 83 -12.24 -2.40 -2.00
CA ASN A 83 -12.38 -2.35 -3.45
C ASN A 83 -11.04 -2.16 -4.16
N GLU A 84 -10.19 -1.30 -3.60
CA GLU A 84 -8.86 -1.02 -4.10
C GLU A 84 -7.93 -2.23 -3.93
N LEU A 85 -7.98 -2.89 -2.78
CA LEU A 85 -7.27 -4.14 -2.51
C LEU A 85 -7.62 -5.20 -3.56
N LYS A 86 -8.90 -5.47 -3.76
CA LYS A 86 -9.38 -6.45 -4.75
C LYS A 86 -8.93 -6.10 -6.15
N ARG A 87 -8.96 -4.82 -6.53
CA ARG A 87 -8.50 -4.38 -7.85
C ARG A 87 -7.01 -4.67 -8.04
N ARG A 88 -6.18 -4.38 -7.04
CA ARG A 88 -4.73 -4.63 -7.08
C ARG A 88 -4.41 -6.12 -7.09
N ILE A 89 -5.09 -6.92 -6.29
CA ILE A 89 -4.95 -8.39 -6.29
C ILE A 89 -5.25 -8.96 -7.68
N LYS A 90 -6.36 -8.53 -8.29
CA LYS A 90 -6.71 -8.95 -9.66
C LYS A 90 -5.64 -8.54 -10.66
N ALA A 91 -5.09 -7.33 -10.56
CA ALA A 91 -4.02 -6.86 -11.42
C ALA A 91 -2.74 -7.69 -11.26
N ILE A 92 -2.34 -8.03 -10.02
CA ILE A 92 -1.17 -8.88 -9.74
C ILE A 92 -1.33 -10.25 -10.40
N ILE A 93 -2.50 -10.86 -10.27
CA ILE A 93 -2.80 -12.17 -10.89
C ILE A 93 -2.83 -12.06 -12.41
N ALA A 94 -3.39 -10.99 -12.96
CA ALA A 94 -3.42 -10.76 -14.40
C ALA A 94 -1.99 -10.67 -14.96
N VAL A 95 -1.12 -9.88 -14.33
CA VAL A 95 0.29 -9.76 -14.74
C VAL A 95 1.02 -11.10 -14.60
N GLU A 96 0.78 -11.86 -13.52
CA GLU A 96 1.37 -13.19 -13.34
C GLU A 96 1.01 -14.16 -14.47
N SER A 97 -0.22 -14.11 -14.97
CA SER A 97 -0.68 -14.98 -16.06
C SER A 97 0.04 -14.75 -17.41
N LEU A 98 0.74 -13.62 -17.56
CA LEU A 98 1.54 -13.28 -18.74
C LEU A 98 2.98 -13.81 -18.67
N LYS A 99 3.40 -14.31 -17.50
CA LYS A 99 4.75 -14.86 -17.35
C LYS A 99 4.87 -16.24 -17.98
N LYS A 100 6.08 -16.57 -18.42
CA LYS A 100 6.43 -17.90 -18.94
C LYS A 100 6.44 -18.95 -17.83
N GLU A 101 7.08 -18.62 -16.71
CA GLU A 101 7.15 -19.47 -15.52
C GLU A 101 6.21 -18.90 -14.46
N GLN A 102 5.02 -19.49 -14.38
CA GLN A 102 3.96 -18.98 -13.52
C GLN A 102 3.98 -19.66 -12.16
N LYS A 103 3.90 -18.87 -11.11
CA LYS A 103 3.62 -19.31 -9.74
C LYS A 103 2.23 -18.86 -9.29
N THR A 104 1.29 -18.77 -10.23
CA THR A 104 -0.08 -18.26 -10.04
C THR A 104 -0.77 -18.81 -8.80
N LEU A 105 -0.73 -20.12 -8.57
CA LEU A 105 -1.38 -20.74 -7.40
C LEU A 105 -0.77 -20.27 -6.07
N ALA A 106 0.56 -20.19 -5.99
CA ALA A 106 1.25 -19.75 -4.77
C ALA A 106 0.99 -18.27 -4.48
N ILE A 107 1.02 -17.43 -5.51
CA ILE A 107 0.71 -16.00 -5.41
C ILE A 107 -0.76 -15.79 -5.04
N GLN A 108 -1.70 -16.47 -5.70
CA GLN A 108 -3.13 -16.41 -5.36
C GLN A 108 -3.39 -16.82 -3.92
N HIS A 109 -2.73 -17.88 -3.45
CA HIS A 109 -2.84 -18.29 -2.06
C HIS A 109 -2.36 -17.20 -1.10
N GLY A 110 -1.16 -16.63 -1.31
CA GLY A 110 -0.64 -15.54 -0.49
C GLY A 110 -1.55 -14.30 -0.49
N LEU A 111 -2.07 -13.89 -1.66
CA LEU A 111 -3.01 -12.78 -1.76
C LEU A 111 -4.35 -13.08 -1.06
N SER A 112 -4.81 -14.33 -1.06
CA SER A 112 -6.01 -14.73 -0.31
C SER A 112 -5.82 -14.63 1.21
N LEU A 113 -4.60 -14.91 1.70
CA LEU A 113 -4.26 -14.74 3.11
C LEU A 113 -4.32 -13.25 3.52
N ILE A 114 -3.88 -12.34 2.64
CA ILE A 114 -4.02 -10.89 2.85
C ILE A 114 -5.50 -10.47 2.94
N GLU A 115 -6.34 -10.92 2.00
CA GLU A 115 -7.77 -10.60 2.05
C GLU A 115 -8.44 -11.11 3.33
N ASN A 116 -8.09 -12.32 3.77
CA ASN A 116 -8.63 -12.92 4.98
C ASN A 116 -8.13 -12.19 6.25
N LEU A 117 -6.86 -11.81 6.28
CA LEU A 117 -6.29 -11.00 7.35
C LEU A 117 -7.06 -9.68 7.50
N ILE A 118 -7.26 -8.95 6.41
CA ILE A 118 -7.95 -7.65 6.44
C ILE A 118 -9.41 -7.82 6.90
N LYS A 119 -10.14 -8.80 6.37
CA LYS A 119 -11.53 -9.08 6.81
C LYS A 119 -11.63 -9.42 8.30
N ARG A 120 -10.71 -10.27 8.78
CA ARG A 120 -10.65 -10.64 10.21
C ARG A 120 -10.36 -9.41 11.07
N ALA A 121 -9.39 -8.60 10.65
CA ALA A 121 -8.99 -7.40 11.35
C ALA A 121 -10.13 -6.35 11.42
N GLU A 122 -10.83 -6.11 10.30
CA GLU A 122 -12.01 -5.24 10.26
C GLU A 122 -13.10 -5.71 11.23
N THR A 123 -13.36 -7.02 11.27
CA THR A 123 -14.34 -7.63 12.16
C THR A 123 -13.95 -7.46 13.63
N GLU A 124 -12.70 -7.79 13.98
CA GLU A 124 -12.17 -7.64 15.34
C GLU A 124 -12.25 -6.18 15.80
N LYS A 125 -11.77 -5.24 14.98
CA LYS A 125 -11.80 -3.80 15.29
C LYS A 125 -13.22 -3.30 15.53
N SER A 126 -14.17 -3.70 14.68
CA SER A 126 -15.58 -3.32 14.84
C SER A 126 -16.18 -3.88 16.13
N GLN A 127 -15.95 -5.15 16.43
CA GLN A 127 -16.47 -5.79 17.63
C GLN A 127 -15.94 -5.13 18.91
N VAL A 128 -14.65 -4.86 18.96
CA VAL A 128 -14.03 -4.18 20.11
C VAL A 128 -14.53 -2.75 20.23
N GLN A 129 -14.66 -2.02 19.11
CA GLN A 129 -15.22 -0.67 19.10
C GLN A 129 -16.65 -0.65 19.66
N ASP A 130 -17.49 -1.60 19.28
CA ASP A 130 -18.87 -1.72 19.77
C ASP A 130 -18.92 -2.05 21.26
N GLN A 131 -17.97 -2.84 21.79
CA GLN A 131 -17.84 -3.10 23.22
C GLN A 131 -17.51 -1.81 23.98
N PHE A 132 -16.55 -1.02 23.50
CA PHE A 132 -16.23 0.28 24.10
C PHE A 132 -17.41 1.26 24.02
N ARG A 133 -18.13 1.30 22.88
CA ARG A 133 -19.35 2.12 22.73
C ARG A 133 -20.37 1.78 23.81
N LYS A 134 -20.72 0.49 23.95
CA LYS A 134 -21.65 0.02 24.98
C LYS A 134 -21.19 0.32 26.40
N ALA A 135 -19.89 0.20 26.68
CA ALA A 135 -19.33 0.51 27.99
C ALA A 135 -19.49 2.01 28.34
N VAL A 136 -19.28 2.90 27.37
CA VAL A 136 -19.49 4.35 27.55
C VAL A 136 -20.97 4.69 27.67
N GLU A 137 -21.85 4.06 26.88
CA GLU A 137 -23.30 4.26 26.96
C GLU A 137 -23.85 3.86 28.33
N ASN A 138 -23.38 2.73 28.88
CA ASN A 138 -23.78 2.24 30.19
C ASN A 138 -23.16 3.01 31.36
N ASN A 139 -22.15 3.85 31.11
CA ASN A 139 -21.52 4.71 32.12
C ASN A 139 -21.42 6.17 31.64
N PRO A 140 -22.48 6.98 31.84
CA PRO A 140 -22.51 8.37 31.39
C PRO A 140 -21.38 9.26 31.94
N GLN A 141 -20.78 8.90 33.09
CA GLN A 141 -19.64 9.63 33.66
C GLN A 141 -18.35 9.42 32.85
N ALA A 142 -18.23 8.31 32.12
CA ALA A 142 -17.09 8.05 31.22
C ALA A 142 -17.00 9.08 30.08
N ARG A 143 -18.06 9.86 29.85
CA ARG A 143 -18.10 10.95 28.87
C ARG A 143 -17.61 12.28 29.43
N ASN A 144 -17.39 12.39 30.74
CA ASN A 144 -16.97 13.63 31.37
C ASN A 144 -15.45 13.74 31.35
N ARG A 145 -14.94 14.85 30.84
CA ARG A 145 -13.50 15.16 30.82
C ARG A 145 -13.26 16.49 31.53
N VAL A 146 -12.40 16.46 32.54
CA VAL A 146 -11.97 17.69 33.23
C VAL A 146 -10.85 18.33 32.44
N ILE A 147 -11.01 19.62 32.11
CA ILE A 147 -9.99 20.45 31.46
C ILE A 147 -9.72 21.69 32.32
N GLU A 148 -8.48 22.16 32.33
CA GLU A 148 -8.09 23.41 32.98
C GLU A 148 -7.89 24.48 31.91
N GLN A 149 -8.61 25.60 32.04
CA GLN A 149 -8.49 26.74 31.14
C GLN A 149 -8.49 28.03 31.96
N GLY A 150 -7.42 28.81 31.87
CA GLY A 150 -7.28 30.08 32.60
C GLY A 150 -7.33 29.95 34.13
N GLY A 151 -6.89 28.82 34.69
CA GLY A 151 -6.91 28.56 36.14
C GLY A 151 -8.24 28.02 36.69
N ALA A 152 -9.27 27.85 35.86
CA ALA A 152 -10.53 27.22 36.23
C ALA A 152 -10.64 25.78 35.69
N LYS A 153 -11.17 24.86 36.51
CA LYS A 153 -11.52 23.48 36.09
C LYS A 153 -12.92 23.47 35.51
N MET A 154 -13.05 23.05 34.26
CA MET A 154 -14.34 22.85 33.58
C MET A 154 -14.53 21.37 33.24
N VAL A 155 -15.78 20.91 33.27
CA VAL A 155 -16.16 19.56 32.84
C VAL A 155 -16.74 19.64 31.43
N LEU A 156 -16.02 19.11 30.45
CA LEU A 156 -16.51 18.92 29.09
C LEU A 156 -17.21 17.57 29.00
N LYS A 157 -18.43 17.55 28.45
CA LYS A 157 -19.17 16.32 28.20
C LYS A 157 -19.01 15.91 26.74
N LEU A 158 -18.28 14.82 26.51
CA LEU A 158 -18.00 14.27 25.19
C LEU A 158 -19.22 13.54 24.60
N SER A 159 -19.26 13.35 23.29
CA SER A 159 -20.09 12.33 22.64
C SER A 159 -19.62 10.92 23.02
N VAL A 160 -20.42 9.90 22.69
CA VAL A 160 -20.03 8.51 22.96
C VAL A 160 -18.79 8.16 22.13
N GLU A 161 -18.79 8.49 20.84
CA GLU A 161 -17.68 8.29 19.92
C GLU A 161 -16.40 9.00 20.39
N GLU A 162 -16.50 10.26 20.82
CA GLU A 162 -15.36 11.01 21.32
C GLU A 162 -14.77 10.39 22.59
N ALA A 163 -15.63 9.95 23.51
CA ALA A 163 -15.19 9.28 24.74
C ALA A 163 -14.48 7.96 24.45
N VAL A 164 -14.96 7.17 23.48
CA VAL A 164 -14.29 5.95 23.02
C VAL A 164 -12.92 6.27 22.42
N LEU A 165 -12.84 7.22 21.47
CA LEU A 165 -11.57 7.59 20.82
C LEU A 165 -10.53 8.15 21.81
N GLN A 166 -10.99 8.78 22.89
CA GLN A 166 -10.12 9.31 23.93
C GLN A 166 -9.78 8.30 25.02
N ASN A 167 -10.45 7.14 25.06
CA ASN A 167 -10.21 6.11 26.06
C ASN A 167 -8.79 5.53 25.93
N PRO A 168 -7.98 5.52 27.01
CA PRO A 168 -6.62 4.97 26.98
C PRO A 168 -6.54 3.50 26.56
N GLN A 169 -7.49 2.67 27.01
CA GLN A 169 -7.53 1.24 26.66
C GLN A 169 -7.85 1.04 25.17
N TRP A 170 -8.71 1.87 24.60
CA TRP A 170 -8.98 1.87 23.17
C TRP A 170 -7.72 2.23 22.37
N LYS A 171 -6.99 3.27 22.79
CA LYS A 171 -5.74 3.67 22.12
C LYS A 171 -4.67 2.59 22.21
N GLN A 172 -4.53 1.95 23.38
CA GLN A 172 -3.62 0.82 23.55
C GLN A 172 -4.01 -0.34 22.62
N PHE A 173 -5.29 -0.73 22.62
CA PHE A 173 -5.81 -1.76 21.72
C PHE A 173 -5.48 -1.45 20.27
N ILE A 174 -5.74 -0.23 19.79
CA ILE A 174 -5.44 0.16 18.40
C ILE A 174 -3.95 0.05 18.11
N SER A 175 -3.08 0.50 19.01
CA SER A 175 -1.63 0.40 18.83
C SER A 175 -1.16 -1.06 18.70
N GLU A 176 -1.63 -1.94 19.58
CA GLU A 176 -1.27 -3.37 19.55
C GLU A 176 -1.87 -4.07 18.33
N PHE A 177 -3.13 -3.75 18.01
CA PHE A 177 -3.86 -4.26 16.86
C PHE A 177 -3.15 -3.89 15.55
N GLU A 178 -2.79 -2.62 15.36
CA GLU A 178 -2.10 -2.17 14.16
C GLU A 178 -0.72 -2.82 14.05
N SER A 179 0.06 -2.82 15.13
CA SER A 179 1.39 -3.44 15.12
C SER A 179 1.34 -4.92 14.74
N ARG A 180 0.42 -5.69 15.34
CA ARG A 180 0.28 -7.13 15.08
C ARG A 180 -0.13 -7.40 13.63
N ASN A 181 -1.18 -6.72 13.15
CA ASN A 181 -1.72 -6.98 11.82
C ASN A 181 -0.80 -6.47 10.71
N VAL A 182 -0.10 -5.35 10.90
CA VAL A 182 0.91 -4.86 9.95
C VAL A 182 2.09 -5.84 9.86
N ALA A 183 2.56 -6.38 10.99
CA ALA A 183 3.63 -7.38 10.98
C ALA A 183 3.22 -8.66 10.24
N GLU A 184 2.00 -9.17 10.50
CA GLU A 184 1.46 -10.34 9.79
C GLU A 184 1.29 -10.05 8.29
N PHE A 185 0.76 -8.88 7.93
CA PHE A 185 0.62 -8.43 6.54
C PHE A 185 1.97 -8.41 5.82
N SER A 186 2.99 -7.78 6.41
CA SER A 186 4.34 -7.73 5.85
C SER A 186 4.93 -9.12 5.63
N SER A 187 4.77 -10.03 6.59
CA SER A 187 5.26 -11.41 6.44
C SER A 187 4.59 -12.16 5.29
N ILE A 188 3.30 -11.92 5.05
CA ILE A 188 2.61 -12.51 3.89
C ILE A 188 3.13 -11.90 2.58
N ILE A 189 3.34 -10.57 2.54
CA ILE A 189 3.89 -9.87 1.37
C ILE A 189 5.29 -10.39 1.02
N GLU A 190 6.17 -10.55 1.99
CA GLU A 190 7.53 -11.08 1.79
C GLU A 190 7.48 -12.47 1.12
N LYS A 191 6.61 -13.37 1.60
CA LYS A 191 6.41 -14.69 0.97
C LYS A 191 5.86 -14.60 -0.45
N VAL A 192 4.97 -13.64 -0.73
CA VAL A 192 4.47 -13.42 -2.09
C VAL A 192 5.61 -12.95 -3.01
N ILE A 193 6.50 -12.09 -2.51
CA ILE A 193 7.65 -11.56 -3.26
C ILE A 193 8.63 -12.69 -3.63
N GLU A 194 8.83 -13.69 -2.76
CA GLU A 194 9.68 -14.87 -3.05
C GLU A 194 9.21 -15.67 -4.29
N TYR A 195 7.95 -15.50 -4.69
CA TYR A 195 7.42 -16.18 -5.87
C TYR A 195 7.68 -15.44 -7.18
N LEU A 196 8.11 -14.17 -7.17
CA LEU A 196 8.21 -13.33 -8.37
C LEU A 196 9.51 -13.47 -9.17
#